data_AF-A0A924BH56-F1
#
_entry.id   AF-A0A924BH56-F1
#
_cell.length_a   1.000
_cell.length_b   1.000
_cell.length_c   1.000
_cell.angle_alpha   90.00
_cell.angle_beta   90.00
_cell.angle_gamma   90.00
#
_symmetry.space_group_name_H-M   'P 1'
#
loop_
_entity.id
_entity.type
_entity.pdbx_description
1 polymer ?
#
loop_
_entity_poly.entity_id
_entity_poly.type
_entity_poly.pdbx_seq_one_letter_code
_entity_poly.pdbx_strand_id
1 'polypeptide(L)'
;LSGVNDSKKLTEQKRAELFPKIVELAVDYELVRMTPQEVDTLNVFQARMEGFKRAINILSKRTGANHAIIGGNKKPDGLTVETDVLVKADAILLGVSCSGIVTKHSHTFYIKKLCQNELYKKYGFESHQGYGTKVHMEKLKEYGPIESFHRFSYKPVKDSIK
;
A
#
# COMPACT_ATOMS: atom_id res chain seq x y z
N LEU A 1 8.40 -0.14 -21.00
CA LEU A 1 6.98 -0.52 -20.85
C LEU A 1 6.11 0.71 -21.13
N SER A 2 5.40 0.76 -22.28
CA SER A 2 4.58 1.92 -22.66
C SER A 2 3.33 2.06 -21.76
N GLY A 3 2.93 3.30 -21.47
CA GLY A 3 1.75 3.62 -20.67
C GLY A 3 1.92 3.55 -19.15
N VAL A 4 3.13 3.28 -18.65
CA VAL A 4 3.46 3.44 -17.23
C VAL A 4 3.57 4.93 -16.89
N ASN A 5 3.00 5.32 -15.76
CA ASN A 5 3.05 6.68 -15.20
C ASN A 5 2.88 6.59 -13.68
N ASP A 6 2.83 7.74 -12.99
CA ASP A 6 2.39 7.83 -11.59
C ASP A 6 1.07 7.06 -11.42
N SER A 7 1.12 6.02 -10.59
CA SER A 7 0.02 5.11 -10.31
C SER A 7 -1.30 5.80 -9.91
N LYS A 8 -1.21 7.02 -9.33
CA LYS A 8 -2.36 7.83 -8.92
C LYS A 8 -3.07 8.49 -10.10
N LYS A 9 -2.34 8.73 -11.19
CA LYS A 9 -2.87 9.31 -12.43
C LYS A 9 -3.51 8.26 -13.35
N LEU A 10 -3.28 6.98 -13.07
CA LEU A 10 -3.85 5.88 -13.83
C LEU A 10 -5.23 5.49 -13.29
N THR A 11 -6.10 5.02 -14.18
CA THR A 11 -7.36 4.37 -13.78
C THR A 11 -7.10 3.00 -13.18
N GLU A 12 -8.07 2.44 -12.46
CA GLU A 12 -7.97 1.07 -11.94
C GLU A 12 -7.78 0.05 -13.07
N GLN A 13 -8.58 0.16 -14.13
CA GLN A 13 -8.47 -0.68 -15.32
C GLN A 13 -7.07 -0.61 -15.91
N LYS A 14 -6.49 0.59 -16.04
CA LYS A 14 -5.14 0.73 -16.61
C LYS A 14 -4.07 0.07 -15.74
N ARG A 15 -4.20 0.17 -14.40
CA ARG A 15 -3.30 -0.54 -13.48
C ARG A 15 -3.43 -2.06 -13.62
N ALA A 16 -4.65 -2.57 -13.78
CA ALA A 16 -4.89 -4.00 -13.99
C ALA A 16 -4.29 -4.54 -15.29
N GLU A 17 -4.32 -3.74 -16.38
CA GLU A 17 -3.66 -4.09 -17.65
C GLU A 17 -2.13 -4.11 -17.54
N LEU A 18 -1.56 -3.20 -16.73
CA LEU A 18 -0.11 -3.04 -16.60
C LEU A 18 0.50 -4.03 -15.59
N PHE A 19 -0.23 -4.38 -14.54
CA PHE A 19 0.25 -5.28 -13.49
C PHE A 19 0.89 -6.59 -14.00
N PRO A 20 0.23 -7.41 -14.85
CA PRO A 20 0.84 -8.66 -15.32
C PRO A 20 2.10 -8.42 -16.13
N LYS A 21 2.13 -7.37 -16.96
CA LYS A 21 3.31 -7.00 -17.77
C LYS A 21 4.48 -6.55 -16.90
N ILE A 22 4.20 -5.84 -15.80
CA ILE A 22 5.22 -5.42 -14.84
C ILE A 22 5.82 -6.66 -14.16
N VAL A 23 4.96 -7.58 -13.70
CA VAL A 23 5.41 -8.80 -13.01
C VAL A 23 6.22 -9.70 -13.95
N GLU A 24 5.80 -9.84 -15.21
CA GLU A 24 6.51 -10.64 -16.21
C GLU A 24 7.91 -10.08 -16.54
N LEU A 25 8.06 -8.76 -16.58
CA LEU A 25 9.32 -8.09 -16.93
C LEU A 25 10.24 -7.82 -15.74
N ALA A 26 9.70 -7.81 -14.51
CA ALA A 26 10.49 -7.57 -13.31
C ALA A 26 11.37 -8.80 -13.01
N VAL A 27 12.62 -8.56 -12.61
CA VAL A 27 13.49 -9.62 -12.07
C VAL A 27 12.81 -10.30 -10.88
N ASP A 28 12.19 -9.49 -10.01
CA ASP A 28 11.43 -9.94 -8.85
C ASP A 28 10.55 -8.77 -8.34
N TYR A 29 9.54 -9.08 -7.51
CA TYR A 29 8.77 -8.09 -6.77
C TYR A 29 8.33 -8.62 -5.40
N GLU A 30 8.08 -7.71 -4.45
CA GLU A 30 7.63 -8.07 -3.11
C GLU A 30 6.51 -7.14 -2.63
N LEU A 31 5.54 -7.72 -1.93
CA LEU A 31 4.38 -7.02 -1.37
C LEU A 31 4.34 -7.22 0.13
N VAL A 32 4.89 -6.25 0.86
CA VAL A 32 4.78 -6.22 2.32
C VAL A 32 3.53 -5.47 2.72
N ARG A 33 2.68 -6.14 3.49
CA ARG A 33 1.50 -5.54 4.11
C ARG A 33 1.71 -5.35 5.60
N MET A 34 1.54 -4.11 6.05
CA MET A 34 1.47 -3.80 7.48
C MET A 34 0.04 -3.99 7.97
N THR A 35 -0.14 -4.76 9.05
CA THR A 35 -1.46 -4.99 9.65
C THR A 35 -2.00 -3.73 10.32
N PRO A 36 -3.31 -3.61 10.55
CA PRO A 36 -3.86 -2.51 11.34
C PRO A 36 -3.21 -2.41 12.72
N GLN A 37 -2.97 -3.54 13.38
CA GLN A 37 -2.33 -3.65 14.69
C GLN A 37 -0.88 -3.13 14.67
N GLU A 38 -0.10 -3.48 13.65
CA GLU A 38 1.26 -2.95 13.48
C GLU A 38 1.22 -1.44 13.25
N VAL A 39 0.27 -0.94 12.45
CA VAL A 39 0.11 0.50 12.22
C VAL A 39 -0.31 1.23 13.49
N ASP A 40 -1.20 0.65 14.29
CA ASP A 40 -1.63 1.22 15.56
C ASP A 40 -0.48 1.27 16.58
N THR A 41 0.38 0.24 16.60
CA THR A 41 1.53 0.15 17.49
C THR A 41 2.65 1.12 17.08
N LEU A 42 2.97 1.18 15.79
CA LEU A 42 4.12 1.92 15.29
C LEU A 42 3.81 3.36 14.90
N ASN A 43 2.54 3.70 14.66
CA ASN A 43 2.07 4.80 13.81
C ASN A 43 2.31 4.56 12.31
N VAL A 44 1.58 5.31 11.47
CA VAL A 44 1.60 5.14 10.00
C VAL A 44 2.95 5.43 9.35
N PHE A 45 3.73 6.36 9.92
CA PHE A 45 5.03 6.72 9.37
C PHE A 45 6.04 5.60 9.63
N GLN A 46 6.15 5.13 10.88
CA GLN A 46 7.10 4.07 11.23
C GLN A 46 6.67 2.72 10.64
N ALA A 47 5.36 2.41 10.59
CA ALA A 47 4.88 1.22 9.91
C ALA A 47 5.26 1.24 8.41
N ARG A 48 5.20 2.40 7.76
CA ARG A 48 5.68 2.55 6.37
C ARG A 48 7.19 2.32 6.26
N MET A 49 7.99 2.86 7.17
CA MET A 49 9.45 2.63 7.16
C MET A 49 9.77 1.15 7.37
N GLU A 50 9.10 0.50 8.30
CA GLU A 50 9.24 -0.94 8.55
C GLU A 50 8.83 -1.77 7.31
N GLY A 51 7.74 -1.40 6.64
CA GLY A 51 7.33 -2.02 5.39
C GLY A 51 8.39 -1.92 4.28
N PHE A 52 9.00 -0.74 4.11
CA PHE A 52 10.12 -0.57 3.16
C PHE A 52 11.32 -1.42 3.54
N LYS A 53 11.70 -1.43 4.82
CA LYS A 53 12.82 -2.23 5.32
C LYS A 53 12.63 -3.72 5.04
N ARG A 54 11.44 -4.26 5.35
CA ARG A 54 11.09 -5.66 5.05
C ARG A 54 11.18 -5.97 3.56
N ALA A 55 10.58 -5.12 2.70
CA ALA A 55 10.58 -5.34 1.26
C ALA A 55 11.99 -5.32 0.67
N ILE A 56 12.81 -4.33 1.04
CA ILE A 56 14.20 -4.20 0.57
C ILE A 56 15.05 -5.39 1.04
N ASN A 57 14.91 -5.81 2.30
CA ASN A 57 15.66 -6.95 2.84
C ASN A 57 15.29 -8.27 2.14
N ILE A 58 14.01 -8.46 1.80
CA ILE A 58 13.57 -9.65 1.07
C ILE A 58 14.12 -9.63 -0.35
N LEU A 59 13.92 -8.52 -1.08
CA LEU A 59 14.32 -8.41 -2.48
C LEU A 59 15.84 -8.47 -2.66
N SER A 60 16.61 -7.80 -1.81
CA SER A 60 18.08 -7.85 -1.87
C SER A 60 18.62 -9.26 -1.65
N LYS A 61 18.05 -10.02 -0.72
CA LYS A 61 18.41 -11.43 -0.51
C LYS A 61 18.10 -12.31 -1.70
N ARG A 62 16.96 -12.10 -2.37
CA ARG A 62 16.53 -12.92 -3.51
C ARG A 62 17.25 -12.58 -4.80
N THR A 63 17.54 -11.30 -5.02
CA THR A 63 18.07 -10.80 -6.30
C THR A 63 19.56 -10.45 -6.27
N GLY A 64 20.16 -10.34 -5.08
CA GLY A 64 21.51 -9.81 -4.90
C GLY A 64 21.62 -8.29 -5.05
N ALA A 65 20.50 -7.56 -5.12
CA ALA A 65 20.51 -6.10 -5.25
C ALA A 65 21.21 -5.43 -4.06
N ASN A 66 22.17 -4.56 -4.36
CA ASN A 66 22.98 -3.82 -3.38
C ASN A 66 22.61 -2.33 -3.28
N HIS A 67 21.71 -1.85 -4.15
CA HIS A 67 21.19 -0.48 -4.14
C HIS A 67 19.66 -0.46 -4.26
N ALA A 68 19.01 0.50 -3.59
CA ALA A 68 17.57 0.71 -3.65
C ALA A 68 17.21 2.20 -3.72
N ILE A 69 16.05 2.51 -4.32
CA ILE A 69 15.52 3.87 -4.38
C ILE A 69 14.09 3.89 -3.83
N ILE A 70 13.85 4.75 -2.83
CA ILE A 70 12.54 4.97 -2.23
C ILE A 70 11.96 6.30 -2.73
N GLY A 71 10.72 6.26 -3.21
CA GLY A 71 9.96 7.47 -3.52
C GLY A 71 9.60 8.26 -2.25
N GLY A 72 10.11 9.48 -2.13
CA GLY A 72 9.89 10.37 -1.00
C GLY A 72 11.16 11.07 -0.53
N ASN A 73 11.18 11.45 0.74
CA ASN A 73 12.28 12.20 1.38
C ASN A 73 12.81 11.52 2.66
N LYS A 74 12.37 10.29 2.93
CA LYS A 74 12.74 9.52 4.13
C LYS A 74 12.96 8.06 3.76
N LYS A 75 13.96 7.46 4.40
CA LYS A 75 14.29 6.04 4.32
C LYS A 75 14.35 5.44 5.73
N PRO A 76 14.15 4.12 5.87
CA PRO A 76 14.36 3.40 7.12
C PRO A 76 15.82 3.44 7.58
N ASP A 77 16.03 3.41 8.90
CA ASP A 77 17.35 3.25 9.50
C ASP A 77 17.80 1.77 9.51
N GLY A 78 19.11 1.56 9.48
CA GLY A 78 19.72 0.24 9.59
C GLY A 78 19.39 -0.69 8.41
N LEU A 79 19.36 -0.13 7.19
CA LEU A 79 19.31 -0.93 5.96
C LEU A 79 20.68 -1.49 5.64
N THR A 80 20.73 -2.75 5.20
CA THR A 80 21.96 -3.40 4.74
C THR A 80 22.29 -3.08 3.27
N VAL A 81 21.34 -2.44 2.58
CA VAL A 81 21.40 -2.08 1.16
C VAL A 81 21.55 -0.56 1.07
N GLU A 82 22.48 -0.08 0.24
CA GLU A 82 22.61 1.35 0.00
C GLU A 82 21.29 1.88 -0.57
N THR A 83 20.76 2.95 0.01
CA THR A 83 19.39 3.38 -0.30
C THR A 83 19.30 4.88 -0.44
N ASP A 84 18.80 5.34 -1.57
CA ASP A 84 18.50 6.73 -1.85
C ASP A 84 17.01 7.04 -1.72
N VAL A 85 16.72 8.31 -1.47
CA VAL A 85 15.35 8.85 -1.45
C VAL A 85 15.23 9.91 -2.53
N LEU A 86 14.16 9.83 -3.32
CA LEU A 86 13.91 10.81 -4.36
C LEU A 86 12.44 11.25 -4.35
N VAL A 87 12.25 12.55 -4.18
CA VAL A 87 10.93 13.18 -4.25
C VAL A 87 10.44 13.13 -5.70
N LYS A 88 9.19 12.69 -5.91
CA LYS A 88 8.59 12.47 -7.25
C LYS A 88 9.32 11.41 -8.10
N ALA A 89 10.00 10.45 -7.46
CA ALA A 89 10.67 9.35 -8.16
C ALA A 89 9.70 8.54 -9.06
N ASP A 90 8.43 8.46 -8.70
CA ASP A 90 7.37 7.82 -9.48
C ASP A 90 7.08 8.49 -10.82
N ALA A 91 7.54 9.74 -11.04
CA ALA A 91 7.47 10.43 -12.32
C ALA A 91 8.76 10.34 -13.15
N ILE A 92 9.86 9.85 -12.55
CA ILE A 92 11.21 9.90 -13.12
C ILE A 92 11.75 8.50 -13.38
N LEU A 93 11.60 7.60 -12.40
CA LEU A 93 12.19 6.28 -12.38
C LEU A 93 11.12 5.23 -12.64
N LEU A 94 11.25 4.54 -13.77
CA LEU A 94 10.31 3.51 -14.22
C LEU A 94 10.05 2.44 -13.14
N GLY A 95 11.09 1.98 -12.45
CA GLY A 95 10.96 0.98 -11.39
C GLY A 95 10.09 1.45 -10.22
N VAL A 96 10.19 2.72 -9.82
CA VAL A 96 9.35 3.31 -8.76
C VAL A 96 7.91 3.49 -9.24
N SER A 97 7.71 3.92 -10.48
CA SER A 97 6.37 3.98 -11.09
C SER A 97 5.70 2.60 -11.11
N CYS A 98 6.44 1.57 -11.53
CA CYS A 98 5.98 0.17 -11.56
C CYS A 98 5.65 -0.35 -10.15
N SER A 99 6.50 -0.09 -9.14
CA SER A 99 6.23 -0.45 -7.74
C SER A 99 4.95 0.21 -7.22
N GLY A 100 4.70 1.48 -7.57
CA GLY A 100 3.45 2.17 -7.25
C GLY A 100 2.23 1.50 -7.86
N ILE A 101 2.31 1.10 -9.15
CA ILE A 101 1.23 0.39 -9.85
C ILE A 101 0.95 -0.96 -9.17
N VAL A 102 2.01 -1.75 -8.93
CA VAL A 102 1.92 -3.05 -8.24
C VAL A 102 1.24 -2.90 -6.89
N THR A 103 1.71 -1.96 -6.06
CA THR A 103 1.13 -1.70 -4.74
C THR A 103 -0.34 -1.33 -4.80
N LYS A 104 -0.73 -0.41 -5.70
CA LYS A 104 -2.12 0.05 -5.79
C LYS A 104 -3.06 -0.97 -6.40
N HIS A 105 -2.62 -1.71 -7.42
CA HIS A 105 -3.41 -2.79 -7.99
C HIS A 105 -3.66 -3.87 -6.93
N SER A 106 -2.62 -4.31 -6.21
CA SER A 106 -2.73 -5.34 -5.18
C SER A 106 -3.61 -4.92 -4.01
N HIS A 107 -3.57 -3.64 -3.58
CA HIS A 107 -4.48 -3.14 -2.55
C HIS A 107 -5.94 -3.15 -3.01
N THR A 108 -6.23 -2.65 -4.22
CA THR A 108 -7.58 -2.71 -4.78
C THR A 108 -8.09 -4.15 -4.87
N PHE A 109 -7.28 -5.07 -5.39
CA PHE A 109 -7.63 -6.48 -5.49
C PHE A 109 -7.91 -7.10 -4.12
N TYR A 110 -7.07 -6.79 -3.13
CA TYR A 110 -7.27 -7.24 -1.75
C TYR A 110 -8.61 -6.75 -1.16
N ILE A 111 -8.95 -5.47 -1.35
CA ILE A 111 -10.22 -4.91 -0.89
C ILE A 111 -11.41 -5.59 -1.57
N LYS A 112 -11.37 -5.80 -2.89
CA LYS A 112 -12.41 -6.54 -3.61
C LYS A 112 -12.59 -7.96 -3.07
N LYS A 113 -11.48 -8.64 -2.78
CA LYS A 113 -11.51 -9.97 -2.17
C LYS A 113 -12.16 -9.95 -0.78
N LEU A 114 -11.86 -8.95 0.05
CA LEU A 114 -12.53 -8.78 1.34
C LEU A 114 -14.04 -8.57 1.18
N CYS A 115 -14.46 -7.76 0.22
CA CYS A 115 -15.87 -7.46 -0.04
C CYS A 115 -16.67 -8.65 -0.60
N GLN A 116 -16.05 -9.79 -0.88
CA GLN A 116 -16.76 -11.06 -1.06
C GLN A 116 -17.44 -11.52 0.24
N ASN A 117 -17.00 -11.02 1.39
CA ASN A 117 -17.63 -11.24 2.69
C ASN A 117 -18.51 -10.03 3.07
N GLU A 118 -19.77 -10.31 3.42
CA GLU A 118 -20.79 -9.32 3.75
C GLU A 118 -20.40 -8.38 4.91
N LEU A 119 -19.57 -8.86 5.86
CA LEU A 119 -19.02 -8.04 6.94
C LEU A 119 -18.26 -6.81 6.40
N TYR A 120 -17.49 -6.98 5.32
CA TYR A 120 -16.69 -5.91 4.72
C TYR A 120 -17.49 -5.16 3.65
N LYS A 121 -18.29 -5.87 2.86
CA LYS A 121 -19.11 -5.30 1.78
C LYS A 121 -20.05 -4.20 2.27
N LYS A 122 -20.69 -4.38 3.43
CA LYS A 122 -21.64 -3.41 4.00
C LYS A 122 -21.05 -2.03 4.32
N TYR A 123 -19.72 -1.92 4.44
CA TYR A 123 -19.02 -0.65 4.62
C TYR A 123 -18.80 0.11 3.32
N GLY A 124 -18.99 -0.52 2.16
CA GLY A 124 -18.77 0.10 0.84
C GLY A 124 -17.30 0.18 0.43
N PHE A 125 -16.42 -0.65 1.02
CA PHE A 125 -14.96 -0.55 0.82
C PHE A 125 -14.52 -0.63 -0.64
N GLU A 126 -15.24 -1.28 -1.54
CA GLU A 126 -14.87 -1.31 -2.96
C GLU A 126 -14.78 0.10 -3.57
N SER A 127 -15.61 1.04 -3.11
CA SER A 127 -15.66 2.40 -3.65
C SER A 127 -14.56 3.32 -3.11
N HIS A 128 -14.17 3.14 -1.84
CA HIS A 128 -13.27 4.07 -1.14
C HIS A 128 -12.04 3.40 -0.52
N GLN A 129 -11.85 2.10 -0.70
CA GLN A 129 -10.66 1.33 -0.30
C GLN A 129 -10.24 1.45 1.17
N GLY A 130 -11.18 1.80 2.06
CA GLY A 130 -10.92 2.08 3.48
C GLY A 130 -10.52 3.53 3.80
N TYR A 131 -10.45 4.44 2.82
CA TYR A 131 -10.28 5.87 3.08
C TYR A 131 -11.49 6.43 3.84
N GLY A 132 -11.26 7.46 4.66
CA GLY A 132 -12.28 8.09 5.52
C GLY A 132 -13.24 8.99 4.75
N THR A 133 -14.01 8.43 3.81
CA THR A 133 -15.08 9.13 3.11
C THR A 133 -16.31 9.30 4.01
N LYS A 134 -17.21 10.21 3.65
CA LYS A 134 -18.48 10.41 4.37
C LYS A 134 -19.24 9.09 4.57
N VAL A 135 -19.38 8.30 3.49
CA VAL A 135 -20.02 6.97 3.51
C VAL A 135 -19.33 6.05 4.52
N HIS A 136 -18.01 5.99 4.52
CA HIS A 136 -17.28 5.13 5.45
C HIS A 136 -17.51 5.57 6.90
N MET A 137 -17.51 6.87 7.19
CA MET A 137 -17.76 7.37 8.56
C MET A 137 -19.19 7.07 9.03
N GLU A 138 -20.18 7.13 8.12
CA GLU A 138 -21.55 6.74 8.43
C GLU A 138 -21.64 5.25 8.77
N LYS A 139 -21.01 4.39 7.97
CA LYS A 139 -20.99 2.93 8.21
C LYS A 139 -20.22 2.53 9.46
N LEU A 140 -19.16 3.26 9.77
CA LEU A 140 -18.40 3.09 11.01
C LEU A 140 -19.24 3.43 12.25
N LYS A 141 -20.09 4.46 12.19
CA LYS A 141 -21.04 4.78 13.26
C LYS A 141 -22.16 3.76 13.37
N GLU A 142 -22.64 3.24 12.24
CA GLU A 142 -23.75 2.29 12.18
C GLU A 142 -23.35 0.89 12.67
N TYR A 143 -22.19 0.40 12.26
CA TYR A 143 -21.77 -0.98 12.49
C TYR A 143 -20.59 -1.15 13.44
N GLY A 144 -19.98 -0.06 13.91
CA GLY A 144 -18.75 -0.08 14.69
C GLY A 144 -17.50 -0.37 13.84
N PRO A 145 -16.31 -0.43 14.45
CA PRO A 145 -15.09 -0.81 13.75
C PRO A 145 -14.93 -2.33 13.62
N ILE A 146 -14.27 -2.76 12.54
CA ILE A 146 -13.79 -4.15 12.34
C ILE A 146 -12.34 -4.25 12.81
N GLU A 147 -12.06 -5.09 13.82
CA GLU A 147 -10.73 -5.31 14.41
C GLU A 147 -9.65 -5.74 13.41
N SER A 148 -10.00 -6.61 12.46
CA SER A 148 -9.07 -7.13 11.44
C SER A 148 -8.74 -6.12 10.32
N PHE A 149 -9.38 -4.94 10.29
CA PHE A 149 -9.27 -4.01 9.17
C PHE A 149 -9.03 -2.55 9.58
N HIS A 150 -9.75 -2.08 10.59
CA HIS A 150 -9.67 -0.69 11.03
C HIS A 150 -8.47 -0.49 11.95
N ARG A 151 -7.93 0.73 11.91
CA ARG A 151 -6.82 1.19 12.74
C ARG A 151 -7.39 1.96 13.91
N PHE A 152 -7.34 1.38 15.10
CA PHE A 152 -7.99 1.92 16.30
C PHE A 152 -7.26 3.16 16.84
N SER A 153 -6.01 3.37 16.45
CA SER A 153 -5.27 4.62 16.71
C SER A 153 -5.79 5.82 15.90
N TYR A 154 -6.56 5.59 14.82
CA TYR A 154 -7.05 6.67 13.96
C TYR A 154 -8.27 7.33 14.60
N LYS A 155 -8.25 8.67 14.66
CA LYS A 155 -9.29 9.47 15.32
C LYS A 155 -10.73 9.06 14.97
N PRO A 156 -11.14 8.90 13.70
CA PRO A 156 -12.53 8.54 13.40
C PRO A 156 -12.94 7.15 13.90
N VAL A 157 -11.99 6.21 13.97
CA VAL A 157 -12.20 4.86 14.50
C VAL A 157 -12.30 4.92 16.02
N LYS A 158 -11.35 5.60 16.68
CA LYS A 158 -11.38 5.82 18.13
C LYS A 158 -12.68 6.49 18.58
N ASP A 159 -13.11 7.53 17.87
CA ASP A 159 -14.33 8.29 18.18
C ASP A 159 -15.62 7.50 17.90
N SER A 160 -15.54 6.38 17.17
CA SER A 160 -16.70 5.51 16.88
C SER A 160 -16.95 4.44 17.94
N ILE A 161 -15.98 4.23 18.83
CA ILE A 161 -16.06 3.27 19.94
C ILE A 161 -16.70 4.00 21.11
N LYS A 162 -17.85 3.52 21.58
CA LYS A 162 -18.53 4.03 22.78
C LYS A 162 -17.93 3.44 24.05
#